data_AF-A0AAU9V719-F1
#
_entry.id   AF-A0AAU9V719-F1
#
_cell.length_a   1.000
_cell.length_b   1.000
_cell.length_c   1.000
_cell.angle_alpha   90.00
_cell.angle_beta   90.00
_cell.angle_gamma   90.00
#
_symmetry.space_group_name_H-M   'P 1'
#
loop_
_entity.id
_entity.type
_entity.pdbx_description
1 polymer ?
#
loop_
_entity_poly.entity_id
_entity_poly.type
_entity_poly.pdbx_seq_one_letter_code
_entity_poly.pdbx_strand_id
1 'polypeptide(L)'
;MPTDSECDYDLVSKEWLLAKLRSDERDTVLIDCRGSNEYSASHIRSAVNFSIPSIMLRRLAAGKIELASTVQCKELKARIAHCCSRGTFVLYGDGAPRDPDSVHGILLKRLKQDGVQVVCLEGTSHTFNCISSFLYFLPEFR
;
A
#
# COMPACT_ATOMS: atom_id res chain seq x y z
N MET A 1 30.12 14.10 5.52
CA MET A 1 28.71 14.56 5.53
C MET A 1 27.88 13.38 6.01
N PRO A 2 27.15 13.47 7.14
CA PRO A 2 26.51 12.31 7.74
C PRO A 2 25.21 11.93 7.01
N THR A 3 25.10 10.62 6.77
CA THR A 3 23.91 9.78 6.57
C THR A 3 22.98 10.11 5.39
N ASP A 4 23.33 9.57 4.23
CA ASP A 4 22.36 8.98 3.30
C ASP A 4 21.49 8.03 4.14
N SER A 5 20.35 8.52 4.61
CA SER A 5 19.39 7.68 5.33
C SER A 5 18.68 6.88 4.26
N GLU A 6 19.30 5.79 3.82
CA GLU A 6 18.62 4.71 3.10
C GLU A 6 17.37 4.39 3.91
N CYS A 7 16.22 4.87 3.43
CA CYS A 7 14.94 4.44 3.98
C CYS A 7 14.87 2.95 3.67
N ASP A 8 15.23 2.12 4.64
CA ASP A 8 15.34 0.67 4.51
C ASP A 8 13.96 0.07 4.24
N TYR A 9 13.49 0.05 2.99
CA TYR A 9 12.18 -0.46 2.60
C TYR A 9 12.28 -1.83 1.95
N ASP A 10 11.44 -2.75 2.41
CA ASP A 10 11.39 -4.11 1.88
C ASP A 10 10.66 -4.12 0.55
N LEU A 11 11.41 -4.34 -0.54
CA LEU A 11 10.81 -4.59 -1.86
C LEU A 11 10.43 -6.06 -2.00
N VAL A 12 9.21 -6.32 -2.46
CA VAL A 12 8.69 -7.67 -2.73
C VAL A 12 8.30 -7.82 -4.19
N SER A 13 8.54 -8.99 -4.76
CA SER A 13 8.16 -9.27 -6.14
C SER A 13 6.67 -9.60 -6.27
N LYS A 14 6.17 -9.59 -7.51
CA LYS A 14 4.80 -10.02 -7.82
C LYS A 14 4.52 -11.48 -7.42
N GLU A 15 5.53 -12.35 -7.53
CA GLU A 15 5.42 -13.76 -7.15
C GLU A 15 5.24 -13.90 -5.63
N TRP A 16 5.96 -13.10 -4.84
CA TRP A 16 5.79 -13.05 -3.40
C TRP A 16 4.37 -12.61 -3.03
N LEU A 17 3.86 -11.55 -3.67
CA LEU A 17 2.50 -11.08 -3.44
C LEU A 17 1.47 -12.16 -3.77
N LEU A 18 1.62 -12.84 -4.90
CA LEU A 18 0.73 -13.93 -5.28
C LEU A 18 0.74 -15.07 -4.26
N ALA A 19 1.92 -15.48 -3.78
CA ALA A 19 2.04 -16.50 -2.75
C ALA A 19 1.41 -16.04 -1.42
N LYS A 20 1.62 -14.78 -1.03
CA LYS A 20 1.06 -14.21 0.20
C LYS A 20 -0.46 -14.11 0.14
N LEU A 21 -1.04 -13.68 -0.98
CA LEU A 21 -2.49 -13.63 -1.16
C LEU A 21 -3.12 -15.03 -1.14
N ARG A 22 -2.43 -16.05 -1.66
CA ARG A 22 -2.92 -17.45 -1.58
C ARG A 22 -2.88 -18.02 -0.16
N SER A 23 -1.90 -17.61 0.63
CA SER A 23 -1.70 -18.14 1.97
C SER A 23 -2.50 -17.37 3.05
N ASP A 24 -2.68 -16.06 2.87
CA ASP A 24 -2.94 -15.15 3.99
C ASP A 24 -3.67 -13.86 3.55
N GLU A 25 -4.65 -13.98 2.65
CA GLU A 25 -5.38 -12.82 2.07
C GLU A 25 -6.01 -11.92 3.14
N ARG A 26 -6.60 -12.53 4.19
CA ARG A 26 -7.33 -11.80 5.22
C ARG A 26 -6.43 -10.88 6.05
N ASP A 27 -5.17 -11.29 6.22
CA ASP A 27 -4.16 -10.56 6.98
C ASP A 27 -3.23 -9.73 6.06
N THR A 28 -3.54 -9.63 4.76
CA THR A 28 -2.72 -8.88 3.78
C THR A 28 -3.46 -7.67 3.23
N VAL A 29 -3.06 -6.45 3.62
CA VAL A 29 -3.70 -5.20 3.17
C VAL A 29 -2.93 -4.60 2.00
N LEU A 30 -3.53 -4.64 0.82
CA LEU A 30 -3.02 -3.99 -0.40
C LEU A 30 -3.46 -2.53 -0.47
N ILE A 31 -2.51 -1.62 -0.65
CA ILE A 31 -2.76 -0.19 -0.79
C ILE A 31 -2.22 0.31 -2.13
N ASP A 32 -3.12 0.89 -2.93
CA ASP A 32 -2.80 1.54 -4.19
C ASP A 32 -2.55 3.04 -3.95
N CYS A 33 -1.30 3.46 -4.10
CA CYS A 33 -0.86 4.84 -3.90
C CYS A 33 -1.02 5.72 -5.15
N ARG A 34 -1.61 5.20 -6.25
CA ARG A 34 -1.82 5.96 -7.50
C ARG A 34 -3.02 6.89 -7.39
N GLY A 35 -3.17 7.76 -8.41
CA GLY A 35 -4.34 8.62 -8.51
C GLY A 35 -5.64 7.83 -8.63
N SER A 36 -6.74 8.36 -8.08
CA SER A 36 -8.04 7.68 -8.10
C SER A 36 -8.54 7.35 -9.51
N ASN A 37 -8.16 8.13 -10.53
CA ASN A 37 -8.48 7.84 -11.91
C ASN A 37 -7.78 6.56 -12.42
N GLU A 38 -6.50 6.38 -12.08
CA GLU A 38 -5.74 5.18 -12.45
C GLU A 38 -6.27 3.95 -11.72
N TYR A 39 -6.55 4.08 -10.42
CA TYR A 39 -7.16 3.00 -9.64
C TYR A 39 -8.51 2.58 -10.22
N SER A 40 -9.35 3.55 -10.63
CA SER A 40 -10.66 3.27 -11.21
C SER A 40 -10.56 2.60 -12.58
N ALA A 41 -9.52 2.93 -13.36
CA ALA A 41 -9.25 2.28 -14.63
C ALA A 41 -8.77 0.83 -14.44
N SER A 42 -7.87 0.59 -13.48
CA SER A 42 -7.39 -0.75 -13.12
C SER A 42 -6.73 -0.77 -11.75
N HIS A 43 -6.93 -1.84 -10.99
CA HIS A 43 -6.23 -2.06 -9.71
C HIS A 43 -6.17 -3.56 -9.39
N ILE A 44 -5.27 -3.93 -8.47
CA ILE A 44 -5.17 -5.30 -7.95
C ILE A 44 -6.44 -5.58 -7.11
N ARG A 45 -7.06 -6.76 -7.28
CA ARG A 45 -8.25 -7.14 -6.49
C ARG A 45 -7.96 -7.02 -4.99
N SER A 46 -8.94 -6.53 -4.23
CA SER A 46 -8.83 -6.22 -2.78
C SER A 46 -7.91 -5.05 -2.40
N ALA A 47 -7.21 -4.45 -3.36
CA ALA A 47 -6.43 -3.24 -3.10
C ALA A 47 -7.33 -2.06 -2.83
N VAL A 48 -6.88 -1.19 -1.94
CA VAL A 48 -7.61 0.02 -1.59
C VAL A 48 -6.87 1.24 -2.08
N ASN A 49 -7.56 2.11 -2.82
CA ASN A 49 -6.99 3.37 -3.24
C ASN A 49 -6.78 4.27 -2.03
N PHE A 50 -5.54 4.71 -1.85
CA PHE A 50 -5.21 5.77 -0.94
C PHE A 50 -4.83 7.01 -1.74
N SER A 51 -5.84 7.78 -2.13
CA SER A 51 -5.65 9.11 -2.69
C SER A 51 -5.99 10.14 -1.63
N ILE A 52 -5.02 11.00 -1.30
CA ILE A 52 -5.16 12.02 -0.27
C ILE A 52 -4.75 13.38 -0.85
N PRO A 53 -5.57 14.43 -0.67
CA PRO A 53 -5.18 15.77 -1.08
C PRO A 53 -3.86 16.20 -0.42
N SER A 54 -3.02 16.94 -1.15
CA SER A 54 -1.66 17.34 -0.70
C SER A 54 -1.64 18.04 0.67
N ILE A 55 -2.71 18.79 1.01
CA ILE A 55 -2.85 19.44 2.32
C ILE A 55 -3.04 18.42 3.46
N MET A 56 -3.79 17.35 3.24
CA MET A 56 -4.00 16.29 4.23
C MET A 56 -2.77 15.39 4.30
N LEU A 57 -2.10 15.16 3.17
CA LEU A 57 -0.87 14.39 3.09
C LEU A 57 0.24 14.99 3.99
N ARG A 58 0.43 16.31 3.94
CA ARG A 58 1.38 17.02 4.83
C ARG A 58 1.02 16.88 6.31
N ARG A 59 -0.27 16.92 6.65
CA ARG A 59 -0.73 16.72 8.04
C ARG A 59 -0.47 15.29 8.51
N LEU A 60 -0.64 14.30 7.63
CA LEU A 60 -0.33 12.89 7.91
C LEU A 60 1.17 12.68 8.11
N ALA A 61 2.00 13.27 7.25
CA ALA A 61 3.47 13.22 7.37
C ALA A 61 3.97 13.86 8.67
N ALA A 62 3.33 14.95 9.11
CA ALA A 62 3.61 15.61 10.38
C ALA A 62 3.03 14.88 11.62
N GLY A 63 2.34 13.74 11.43
CA GLY A 63 1.68 13.00 12.51
C GLY A 63 0.50 13.72 13.15
N LYS A 64 -0.03 14.78 12.51
CA LYS A 64 -1.15 15.59 13.03
C LYS A 64 -2.52 14.94 12.80
N ILE A 65 -2.57 13.92 11.94
CA ILE A 65 -3.76 13.12 11.66
C ILE A 65 -3.34 11.66 11.51
N GLU A 66 -4.22 10.74 11.89
CA GLU A 66 -3.97 9.30 11.78
C GLU A 66 -4.41 8.73 10.43
N LEU A 67 -3.74 7.66 9.97
CA LEU A 67 -4.09 6.95 8.75
C LEU A 67 -5.53 6.43 8.78
N ALA A 68 -5.97 5.90 9.92
CA ALA A 68 -7.35 5.46 10.09
C ALA A 68 -8.34 6.63 9.94
N SER A 69 -7.96 7.85 10.28
CA SER A 69 -8.83 9.03 10.17
C SER A 69 -8.93 9.57 8.73
N THR A 70 -7.92 9.32 7.89
CA THR A 70 -7.93 9.74 6.48
C THR A 70 -8.63 8.73 5.57
N VAL A 71 -8.66 7.46 5.97
CA VAL A 71 -9.35 6.41 5.25
C VAL A 71 -10.87 6.53 5.42
N GLN A 72 -11.56 6.87 4.33
CA GLN A 72 -13.02 6.93 4.30
C GLN A 72 -13.67 5.54 4.15
N CYS A 73 -12.95 4.57 3.59
CA CYS A 73 -13.45 3.21 3.41
C CYS A 73 -13.53 2.47 4.75
N LYS A 74 -14.75 2.19 5.22
CA LYS A 74 -15.00 1.47 6.49
C LYS A 74 -14.34 0.10 6.53
N GLU A 75 -14.38 -0.62 5.41
CA GLU A 75 -13.74 -1.93 5.27
C GLU A 75 -12.22 -1.81 5.43
N LEU A 76 -11.59 -0.83 4.78
CA LEU A 76 -10.16 -0.60 4.96
C LEU A 76 -9.85 -0.18 6.39
N LYS A 77 -10.65 0.68 7.02
CA LYS A 77 -10.45 1.05 8.43
C LYS A 77 -10.50 -0.18 9.35
N ALA A 78 -11.43 -1.11 9.12
CA ALA A 78 -11.52 -2.36 9.87
C ALA A 78 -10.30 -3.27 9.60
N ARG A 79 -9.88 -3.41 8.33
CA ARG A 79 -8.70 -4.19 7.95
C ARG A 79 -7.42 -3.60 8.53
N ILE A 80 -7.26 -2.27 8.53
CA ILE A 80 -6.14 -1.58 9.17
C ILE A 80 -6.15 -1.87 10.67
N ALA A 81 -7.27 -1.66 11.35
CA ALA A 81 -7.39 -1.90 12.79
C ALA A 81 -7.11 -3.36 13.17
N HIS A 82 -7.56 -4.32 12.34
CA HIS A 82 -7.30 -5.75 12.53
C HIS A 82 -5.82 -6.10 12.26
N CYS A 83 -5.28 -5.60 11.14
CA CYS A 83 -3.93 -5.90 10.68
C CYS A 83 -2.83 -5.13 11.43
N CYS A 84 -3.16 -4.07 12.17
CA CYS A 84 -2.19 -3.37 13.02
C CYS A 84 -1.53 -4.29 14.07
N SER A 85 -2.13 -5.44 14.40
CA SER A 85 -1.56 -6.41 15.34
C SER A 85 -0.82 -7.59 14.70
N ARG A 86 -1.17 -8.00 13.47
CA ARG A 86 -0.70 -9.25 12.84
C ARG A 86 -0.61 -9.25 11.31
N GLY A 87 -1.08 -8.21 10.65
CA GLY A 87 -1.18 -8.20 9.18
C GLY A 87 -0.03 -7.50 8.48
N THR A 88 0.15 -7.85 7.21
CA THR A 88 1.19 -7.27 6.34
C THR A 88 0.57 -6.27 5.38
N PHE A 89 1.13 -5.07 5.33
CA PHE A 89 0.73 -4.01 4.41
C PHE A 89 1.61 -4.05 3.16
N VAL A 90 0.98 -4.07 1.99
CA VAL A 90 1.67 -4.07 0.70
C VAL A 90 1.34 -2.78 -0.03
N LEU A 91 2.32 -1.92 -0.22
CA LEU A 91 2.18 -0.64 -0.92
C LEU A 91 2.62 -0.79 -2.38
N TYR A 92 1.83 -0.28 -3.32
CA TYR A 92 2.23 -0.21 -4.72
C TYR A 92 1.76 1.08 -5.39
N GLY A 93 2.50 1.57 -6.38
CA GLY A 93 2.15 2.76 -7.15
C GLY A 93 3.29 3.31 -7.98
N ASP A 94 3.02 4.38 -8.73
CA ASP A 94 3.94 4.95 -9.74
C ASP A 94 5.02 5.87 -9.15
N GLY A 95 4.93 6.16 -7.84
CA GLY A 95 5.95 6.90 -7.11
C GLY A 95 7.04 5.97 -6.58
N ALA A 96 8.31 6.30 -6.87
CA ALA A 96 9.41 5.62 -6.20
C ALA A 96 9.26 5.82 -4.67
N PRO A 97 9.40 4.78 -3.84
CA PRO A 97 9.38 4.89 -2.37
C PRO A 97 10.44 5.86 -1.82
N ARG A 98 11.39 6.28 -2.68
CA ARG A 98 12.45 7.24 -2.40
C ARG A 98 11.99 8.69 -2.32
N ASP A 99 10.80 9.03 -2.79
CA ASP A 99 10.26 10.39 -2.60
C ASP A 99 9.52 10.47 -1.25
N PRO A 100 10.12 11.10 -0.22
CA PRO A 100 9.54 11.18 1.12
C PRO A 100 8.31 12.10 1.17
N ASP A 101 8.07 12.92 0.15
CA ASP A 101 6.90 13.79 0.04
C ASP A 101 5.77 13.15 -0.80
N SER A 102 6.05 12.01 -1.44
CA SER A 102 5.05 11.24 -2.16
C SER A 102 4.07 10.55 -1.19
N VAL A 103 2.87 10.25 -1.69
CA VAL A 103 1.88 9.46 -0.95
C VAL A 103 2.49 8.13 -0.48
N HIS A 104 3.26 7.48 -1.37
CA HIS A 104 3.92 6.21 -1.08
C HIS A 104 4.93 6.34 0.07
N GLY A 105 5.85 7.30 -0.01
CA GLY A 105 6.89 7.51 1.01
C GLY A 105 6.31 7.89 2.38
N ILE A 106 5.28 8.73 2.41
CA ILE A 106 4.61 9.13 3.65
C ILE A 106 3.88 7.96 4.29
N LEU A 107 3.18 7.13 3.51
CA LEU A 107 2.48 5.95 4.04
C LEU A 107 3.47 4.94 4.61
N LEU A 108 4.54 4.66 3.87
CA LEU A 108 5.60 3.76 4.30
C LEU A 108 6.19 4.21 5.64
N LYS A 109 6.57 5.49 5.75
CA LYS A 109 7.11 6.05 6.98
C LYS A 109 6.10 5.95 8.13
N ARG A 110 4.83 6.25 7.86
CA ARG A 110 3.80 6.24 8.91
C ARG A 110 3.50 4.83 9.42
N LEU A 111 3.33 3.86 8.53
CA LEU A 111 3.07 2.47 8.89
C LEU A 111 4.25 1.89 9.70
N LYS A 112 5.49 2.21 9.32
CA LYS A 112 6.68 1.83 10.11
C LYS A 112 6.71 2.47 11.50
N GLN A 113 6.36 3.75 11.61
CA GLN A 113 6.25 4.43 12.91
C GLN A 113 5.19 3.79 13.80
N ASP A 114 4.12 3.30 13.21
CA ASP A 114 3.04 2.59 13.90
C ASP A 114 3.43 1.13 14.25
N GLY A 115 4.65 0.69 13.92
CA GLY A 115 5.17 -0.65 14.22
C GLY A 115 4.60 -1.77 13.34
N VAL A 116 3.95 -1.40 12.24
CA VAL A 116 3.26 -2.32 11.34
C VAL A 116 4.21 -2.87 10.29
N GLN A 117 4.06 -4.16 9.95
CA GLN A 117 4.83 -4.77 8.87
C GLN A 117 4.36 -4.20 7.53
N VAL A 118 5.25 -3.50 6.83
CA VAL A 118 4.97 -2.87 5.53
C VAL A 118 6.05 -3.21 4.52
N VAL A 119 5.63 -3.63 3.34
CA VAL A 119 6.48 -3.97 2.20
C VAL A 119 6.00 -3.22 0.94
N CYS A 120 6.91 -2.98 0.01
CA CYS A 120 6.65 -2.27 -1.23
C CYS A 120 6.68 -3.25 -2.39
N LEU A 121 5.61 -3.31 -3.19
CA LEU A 121 5.58 -4.15 -4.38
C LEU A 121 6.48 -3.57 -5.46
N GLU A 122 7.43 -4.38 -5.92
CA GLU A 122 8.28 -4.06 -7.05
C GLU A 122 7.47 -4.12 -8.36
N GLY A 123 7.45 -3.02 -9.11
CA GLY A 123 6.85 -2.99 -10.44
C GLY A 123 6.48 -1.60 -10.92
N THR A 124 6.39 -1.45 -12.24
CA THR A 124 5.79 -0.29 -12.90
C THR A 124 4.30 -0.55 -13.16
N SER A 125 3.55 0.49 -13.54
CA SER A 125 2.12 0.42 -13.84
C SER A 125 1.68 -0.75 -14.75
N HIS A 126 2.55 -1.20 -15.66
CA HIS A 126 2.30 -2.35 -16.53
C HIS A 126 2.29 -3.71 -15.81
N THR A 127 3.13 -3.89 -14.78
CA THR A 127 3.18 -5.10 -13.98
C THR A 127 1.89 -5.28 -13.17
N PHE A 128 1.30 -4.17 -12.69
CA PHE A 128 0.07 -4.21 -11.90
C PHE A 128 -1.15 -4.65 -12.71
N ASN A 129 -1.24 -4.26 -13.99
CA ASN A 129 -2.31 -4.71 -14.89
C ASN A 129 -2.27 -6.23 -15.13
N CYS A 130 -1.07 -6.79 -15.18
CA CYS A 130 -0.88 -8.23 -15.35
C CYS A 130 -1.30 -9.00 -14.09
N ILE A 131 -0.92 -8.52 -12.89
CA ILE A 131 -1.35 -9.13 -11.61
C ILE A 131 -2.86 -9.01 -11.43
N SER A 132 -3.43 -7.83 -11.70
CA SER A 132 -4.88 -7.59 -11.63
C SER A 132 -5.62 -8.60 -12.51
N SER A 133 -5.26 -8.69 -13.79
CA SER A 133 -5.85 -9.64 -14.72
C SER A 133 -5.68 -11.10 -14.24
N PHE A 134 -4.50 -11.46 -13.74
CA PHE A 134 -4.23 -12.81 -13.27
C PHE A 134 -5.05 -13.21 -12.02
N LEU A 135 -5.21 -12.29 -11.06
CA LEU A 135 -6.04 -12.52 -9.87
C LEU A 135 -7.53 -12.66 -10.21
N TYR A 136 -8.04 -11.93 -11.20
CA TYR A 136 -9.43 -12.10 -11.67
C TYR A 136 -9.69 -13.43 -12.39
N PHE A 137 -8.64 -14.11 -12.85
CA PHE A 137 -8.74 -15.41 -13.52
C PHE A 137 -8.53 -16.60 -12.57
N LEU A 138 -8.12 -16.37 -11.32
CA LEU A 138 -7.93 -17.46 -10.35
C LEU A 138 -9.29 -17.88 -9.75
N PRO A 139 -9.66 -19.18 -9.84
CA PRO A 139 -10.96 -19.68 -9.38
C PRO A 139 -11.16 -19.56 -7.87
N GLU A 140 -10.07 -19.52 -7.08
CA GLU A 140 -10.12 -19.31 -5.63
C GLU A 140 -10.50 -17.87 -5.24
N PHE A 141 -10.45 -16.93 -6.20
CA PHE A 141 -10.74 -15.50 -6.01
C PHE A 141 -11.98 -15.07 -6.83
N ARG A 142 -12.92 -15.98 -7.11
CA ARG A 142 -14.22 -15.68 -7.75
C ARG A 142 -15.35 -15.79 -6.74
#